data_AF-A0A6M1N482-F1
#
_entry.id   AF-A0A6M1N482-F1
#
_cell.length_a   1.000
_cell.length_b   1.000
_cell.length_c   1.000
_cell.angle_alpha   90.00
_cell.angle_beta   90.00
_cell.angle_gamma   90.00
#
_symmetry.space_group_name_H-M   'P 1'
#
loop_
_entity.id
_entity.type
_entity.pdbx_description
1 polymer ?
#
loop_
_entity_poly.entity_id
_entity_poly.type
_entity_poly.pdbx_seq_one_letter_code
_entity_poly.pdbx_strand_id
1 'polypeptide(L)' 'MQAITIHPESAEQFKTVKAVLKALNVPFEAHTLKLPTHIVKSIDKSINQLEGGETISLEAFKEKHFRRTAHYFIK' A
#
# COMPACT_ATOMS: atom_id res chain seq x y z
N MET A 1 -17.51 12.09 -21.71
CA MET A 1 -16.60 13.15 -21.19
C MET A 1 -15.19 12.58 -21.19
N GLN A 2 -14.23 13.29 -21.78
CA GLN A 2 -12.82 12.89 -21.74
C GLN A 2 -12.19 13.47 -20.47
N ALA A 3 -11.61 12.62 -19.63
CA ALA A 3 -10.86 13.03 -18.45
C ALA A 3 -9.36 12.91 -18.76
N ILE A 4 -8.58 13.92 -18.37
CA ILE A 4 -7.13 13.91 -18.51
C ILE A 4 -6.54 13.40 -17.20
N THR A 5 -5.83 12.27 -17.26
CA THR A 5 -5.08 11.77 -16.11
C THR A 5 -3.67 12.37 -16.14
N ILE A 6 -3.30 13.04 -15.05
CA ILE A 6 -1.96 13.61 -14.87
C ILE A 6 -1.25 12.79 -13.80
N HIS A 7 -0.04 12.30 -14.11
CA HIS A 7 0.82 11.58 -13.18
C HIS A 7 2.06 12.43 -12.86
N PRO A 8 2.01 13.28 -11.82
CA PRO A 8 3.18 14.06 -11.41
C PRO A 8 4.28 13.15 -10.85
N GLU A 9 5.52 13.40 -11.26
CA GLU A 9 6.69 12.62 -10.83
C GLU A 9 7.23 13.08 -9.47
N SER A 10 6.88 14.31 -9.06
CA SER A 10 7.34 14.91 -7.81
C SER A 10 6.23 15.62 -7.06
N ALA A 11 6.44 15.79 -5.75
CA ALA A 11 5.54 16.57 -4.90
C ALA A 11 5.44 18.04 -5.33
N GLU A 12 6.51 18.59 -5.92
CA GLU A 12 6.54 19.95 -6.46
C GLU A 12 5.69 20.06 -7.73
N GLN A 13 5.83 19.12 -8.67
CA GLN A 13 5.00 19.07 -9.88
C GLN A 13 3.51 18.96 -9.51
N PHE A 14 3.15 18.10 -8.56
CA PHE A 14 1.77 17.97 -8.09
C PHE A 14 1.22 19.30 -7.55
N LYS A 15 2.02 20.02 -6.74
CA LYS A 15 1.63 21.35 -6.22
C LYS A 15 1.42 22.36 -7.34
N THR A 16 2.32 22.40 -8.32
CA THR A 16 2.23 23.30 -9.48
C THR A 16 1.00 23.02 -10.33
N VAL A 17 0.77 21.76 -10.71
CA VAL A 17 -0.41 21.36 -11.49
C VAL A 17 -1.70 21.71 -10.74
N LYS A 18 -1.77 21.40 -9.44
CA LYS A 18 -2.91 21.74 -8.59
C LYS A 18 -3.17 23.25 -8.54
N ALA A 19 -2.13 24.07 -8.48
CA ALA A 19 -2.27 25.53 -8.47
C ALA A 19 -2.80 26.06 -9.81
N VAL A 20 -2.28 25.55 -10.93
CA VAL A 20 -2.73 25.92 -12.27
C VAL A 20 -4.19 25.54 -12.49
N LEU A 21 -4.59 24.31 -12.17
CA LEU A 21 -5.98 23.85 -12.33
C LEU A 21 -6.96 24.66 -11.48
N LYS A 22 -6.56 25.04 -10.26
CA LYS A 22 -7.35 25.94 -9.40
C LYS A 22 -7.48 27.34 -9.99
N ALA A 23 -6.40 27.92 -10.50
CA ALA A 23 -6.41 29.25 -11.10
C ALA A 23 -7.32 29.33 -12.33
N LEU A 24 -7.36 28.25 -13.12
CA LEU A 24 -8.25 28.11 -14.28
C LEU A 24 -9.68 27.71 -13.91
N ASN A 25 -9.98 27.53 -12.62
CA ASN A 25 -11.27 27.07 -12.11
C ASN A 25 -11.77 25.77 -12.78
N VAL A 26 -10.83 24.89 -13.13
CA VAL A 26 -11.14 23.59 -13.75
C VAL A 26 -11.50 22.59 -12.64
N PRO A 27 -12.62 21.86 -12.75
CA PRO A 27 -12.93 20.78 -11.81
C PRO A 27 -11.90 19.66 -11.92
N PHE A 28 -11.32 19.24 -10.79
CA PHE A 28 -10.38 18.11 -10.75
C PHE A 28 -10.52 17.31 -9.45
N GLU A 29 -10.23 16.02 -9.53
CA GLU A 29 -10.13 15.13 -8.37
C GLU A 29 -8.67 14.78 -8.10
N ALA A 30 -8.22 14.99 -6.87
CA ALA A 30 -6.87 14.63 -6.45
C ALA A 30 -6.91 13.35 -5.61
N HIS A 31 -6.46 12.24 -6.19
CA HIS A 31 -6.31 10.99 -5.45
C HIS A 31 -4.94 10.97 -4.77
N THR A 32 -4.91 11.10 -3.44
CA THR A 32 -3.71 10.73 -2.67
C THR A 32 -3.77 9.24 -2.39
N LEU A 33 -2.81 8.47 -2.89
CA LEU A 33 -2.65 7.07 -2.53
C LEU A 33 -2.15 7.00 -1.07
N LYS A 34 -3.09 6.89 -0.12
CA LYS A 34 -2.76 6.55 1.26
C LYS A 34 -2.92 5.04 1.42
N LEU A 35 -1.90 4.39 1.98
CA LEU A 35 -2.01 2.99 2.36
C LEU A 35 -3.12 2.84 3.42
N PRO A 36 -3.94 1.78 3.35
CA PRO A 36 -4.92 1.49 4.40
C PRO A 36 -4.24 1.37 5.77
N THR A 37 -4.93 1.80 6.83
CA THR A 37 -4.39 1.83 8.20
C THR A 37 -3.87 0.48 8.69
N HIS A 38 -4.52 -0.63 8.31
CA HIS A 38 -4.08 -1.97 8.68
C HIS A 38 -2.77 -2.40 8.00
N ILE A 39 -2.50 -1.89 6.79
CA ILE A 39 -1.24 -2.14 6.08
C ILE A 39 -0.11 -1.38 6.76
N VAL A 40 -0.31 -0.09 7.06
CA VAL A 40 0.68 0.74 7.78
C VAL A 40 1.05 0.08 9.11
N LYS A 41 0.06 -0.33 9.91
CA LYS A 41 0.31 -1.04 11.17
C LYS A 41 1.05 -2.36 11.00
N SER A 42 0.81 -3.09 9.92
CA SER A 42 1.51 -4.36 9.65
C SER A 42 2.97 -4.12 9.28
N ILE A 43 3.26 -3.06 8.53
CA ILE A 43 4.62 -2.62 8.21
C ILE A 43 5.35 -2.22 9.50
N ASP A 44 4.75 -1.35 10.30
CA ASP A 44 5.33 -0.90 11.58
C ASP A 44 5.61 -2.08 12.51
N LYS A 45 4.67 -3.03 12.61
CA LYS A 45 4.88 -4.26 13.37
C LYS A 45 6.09 -5.04 12.84
N SER A 46 6.18 -5.23 11.53
CA SER A 46 7.27 -6.01 10.91
C SER A 46 8.64 -5.36 11.15
N ILE A 47 8.71 -4.02 11.11
CA ILE A 47 9.93 -3.26 11.43
C ILE A 47 10.33 -3.49 12.89
N ASN A 48 9.38 -3.33 13.83
CA ASN A 48 9.66 -3.54 15.25
C ASN A 48 10.12 -4.98 15.55
N GLN A 49 9.54 -5.97 14.87
CA GLN A 49 9.95 -7.38 15.01
C GLN A 49 11.37 -7.61 14.49
N LEU A 50 11.74 -6.96 13.39
CA LEU A 50 13.10 -7.02 12.86
C LEU A 50 14.12 -6.38 13.82
N GLU A 51 13.81 -5.19 14.35
CA GLU A 51 14.66 -4.49 15.32
C GLU A 51 14.80 -5.28 16.64
N GLY A 52 13.74 -5.96 17.08
CA GLY A 52 13.74 -6.83 18.25
C GLY A 52 14.40 -8.20 18.03
N GLY A 53 14.86 -8.51 16.81
CA GLY A 53 15.45 -9.81 16.47
C GLY A 53 14.42 -10.95 16.36
N GLU A 54 13.12 -10.64 16.35
CA GLU A 54 12.01 -11.59 16.17
C GLU A 54 11.85 -12.00 14.69
N THR A 55 12.91 -12.52 14.10
CA THR A 55 12.90 -13.01 12.72
C THR A 55 12.77 -14.52 12.68
N ILE A 56 12.07 -15.03 11.67
CA ILE A 56 11.96 -16.46 11.39
C ILE A 56 12.33 -16.72 9.94
N SER A 57 12.83 -17.92 9.64
CA SER A 57 13.08 -18.30 8.25
C SER A 57 11.77 -18.42 7.48
N LEU A 58 11.86 -18.33 6.15
CA LEU A 58 10.70 -18.47 5.27
C LEU A 58 10.05 -19.86 5.41
N GLU A 59 10.86 -20.89 5.64
CA GLU A 59 10.40 -22.27 5.87
C GLU A 59 9.58 -22.36 7.16
N ALA A 60 10.08 -21.80 8.26
CA ALA A 60 9.37 -21.75 9.53
C ALA A 60 8.07 -20.94 9.44
N PHE A 61 8.08 -19.83 8.68
CA PHE A 61 6.88 -19.05 8.39
C PHE A 61 5.84 -19.88 7.61
N LYS A 62 6.28 -20.57 6.55
CA LYS A 62 5.40 -21.44 5.74
C LYS A 62 4.78 -22.53 6.58
N GLU A 63 5.57 -23.19 7.42
CA GLU A 63 5.11 -24.22 8.35
C GLU A 63 4.06 -23.68 9.34
N LYS A 64 4.30 -22.50 9.93
CA LYS A 64 3.41 -21.91 10.93
C LYS A 64 2.08 -21.43 10.35
N HIS A 65 2.07 -20.89 9.13
CA HIS A 65 0.92 -20.17 8.59
C HIS A 65 0.17 -20.92 7.47
N PHE A 66 0.76 -21.93 6.84
CA PHE A 66 0.17 -22.61 5.67
C PHE A 66 -0.08 -24.11 5.86
N ARG A 67 0.16 -24.69 7.05
CA ARG A 67 0.05 -26.15 7.29
C ARG A 67 -1.37 -26.74 7.42
N ARG A 68 -2.42 -26.11 6.88
CA ARG A 68 -3.80 -26.63 7.06
C ARG A 68 -4.62 -26.65 5.77
N THR A 69 -4.29 -27.58 4.87
CA THR A 69 -5.18 -27.92 3.73
C THR A 69 -5.13 -29.38 3.24
N ALA A 70 -4.64 -30.33 4.04
CA ALA A 70 -4.51 -31.73 3.59
C ALA A 70 -5.21 -32.75 4.50
N HIS A 71 -6.43 -32.48 4.99
CA HIS A 71 -7.13 -33.45 5.89
C HIS A 71 -8.62 -33.73 5.60
N TYR A 72 -9.16 -33.32 4.46
CA TYR A 72 -10.50 -33.79 4.07
C TYR A 72 -10.53 -34.06 2.58
N PHE A 73 -10.45 -35.33 2.18
CA PHE A 73 -11.14 -35.95 1.04
C PHE A 73 -10.69 -37.42 0.94
N ILE A 74 -11.19 -38.27 1.84
CA ILE A 74 -11.43 -39.68 1.54
C ILE A 74 -12.77 -40.03 2.19
N LYS A 75 -13.82 -40.11 1.36
CA LYS A 75 -15.00 -40.94 1.60
C LYS A 75 -15.43 -41.50 0.25
#